data_AF-A0A5B2X169-F1
#
_entry.id   AF-A0A5B2X169-F1
#
_cell.length_a   1.000
_cell.length_b   1.000
_cell.length_c   1.000
_cell.angle_alpha   90.00
_cell.angle_beta   90.00
_cell.angle_gamma   90.00
#
_symmetry.space_group_name_H-M   'P 1'
#
loop_
_entity.id
_entity.type
_entity.pdbx_description
1 polymer ?
#
loop_
_entity_poly.entity_id
_entity_poly.type
_entity_poly.pdbx_seq_one_letter_code
_entity_poly.pdbx_strand_id
1 'polypeptide(L)'
;MAEPELTEAEYLREIEQLARAVADAAGGEDWFTYGEEPPGATRLHRAVNRLARSVRRHHFDGDGCLPDERERPELRLAGVLLLYPDAMPAGVPETYEQLCRRLGVPAREEGWALWNTWAEDGRPVTMVVTAVEATEGVLRNWARGIPLYPVLPLPGQLELVRQGWFEPMTLSPNSTRRLGVAGQR
;
A
#
# COMPACT_ATOMS: atom_id res chain seq x y z
N MET A 1 -8.19 21.32 -36.96
CA MET A 1 -7.90 19.88 -36.86
C MET A 1 -8.87 19.34 -35.84
N ALA A 2 -9.64 18.29 -36.16
CA ALA A 2 -10.51 17.67 -35.16
C ALA A 2 -9.62 16.99 -34.12
N GLU A 3 -9.87 17.23 -32.83
CA GLU A 3 -9.23 16.46 -31.78
C GLU A 3 -9.58 14.97 -31.98
N PRO A 4 -8.60 14.06 -31.87
CA PRO A 4 -8.88 12.64 -31.98
C PRO A 4 -9.89 12.25 -30.89
N GLU A 5 -10.93 11.51 -31.25
CA GLU A 5 -11.85 10.92 -30.27
C GLU A 5 -11.07 9.93 -29.42
N LEU A 6 -10.75 10.34 -28.19
CA LEU A 6 -10.14 9.48 -27.20
C LEU A 6 -11.14 8.43 -26.73
N THR A 7 -10.68 7.21 -26.53
CA THR A 7 -11.43 6.25 -25.72
C THR A 7 -11.58 6.77 -24.28
N GLU A 8 -12.56 6.26 -23.54
CA GLU A 8 -12.75 6.64 -22.13
C GLU A 8 -11.47 6.45 -21.30
N ALA A 9 -10.76 5.34 -21.51
CA ALA A 9 -9.50 5.06 -20.83
C ALA A 9 -8.39 6.07 -21.18
N GLU A 10 -8.29 6.48 -22.44
CA GLU A 10 -7.32 7.50 -22.87
C GLU A 10 -7.69 8.89 -22.33
N TYR A 11 -8.97 9.22 -22.30
CA TYR A 11 -9.47 10.47 -21.70
C TYR A 11 -9.17 10.55 -20.20
N LEU A 12 -9.44 9.48 -19.45
CA LEU A 12 -9.11 9.43 -18.02
C LEU A 12 -7.60 9.51 -17.77
N ARG A 13 -6.80 8.88 -18.64
CA ARG A 13 -5.33 8.96 -18.58
C ARG A 13 -4.84 10.39 -18.83
N GLU A 14 -5.44 11.11 -19.78
CA GLU A 14 -5.13 12.52 -20.03
C GLU A 14 -5.46 13.40 -18.82
N ILE A 15 -6.63 13.21 -18.21
CA ILE A 15 -6.99 13.93 -16.97
C ILE A 15 -5.97 13.66 -15.86
N GLU A 16 -5.54 12.41 -15.68
CA GLU A 16 -4.54 12.07 -14.68
C GLU A 16 -3.20 12.75 -14.97
N GLN A 17 -2.76 12.79 -16.24
CA GLN A 17 -1.54 13.47 -16.65
C GLN A 17 -1.60 14.97 -16.38
N LEU A 18 -2.71 15.63 -16.71
CA LEU A 18 -2.93 17.04 -16.42
C LEU A 18 -2.94 17.31 -14.91
N ALA A 19 -3.57 16.44 -14.13
CA ALA A 19 -3.58 16.56 -12.67
C ALA A 19 -2.19 16.38 -12.06
N ARG A 20 -1.35 15.48 -12.62
CA ARG A 20 0.06 15.34 -12.24
C ARG A 20 0.85 16.59 -12.58
N ALA A 21 0.67 17.15 -13.77
CA ALA A 21 1.34 18.39 -14.17
C ALA A 21 1.01 19.57 -13.24
N VAL A 22 -0.25 19.69 -12.81
CA VAL A 22 -0.65 20.70 -11.80
C VAL A 22 0.04 20.47 -10.46
N ALA A 23 0.10 19.22 -9.99
CA ALA A 23 0.77 18.88 -8.74
C ALA A 23 2.28 19.13 -8.79
N ASP A 24 2.92 18.79 -9.91
CA ASP A 24 4.36 18.97 -10.13
C ASP A 24 4.72 20.46 -10.20
N ALA A 25 3.91 21.27 -10.91
CA ALA A 25 4.09 22.71 -10.97
C ALA A 25 3.95 23.37 -9.58
N ALA A 26 3.00 22.91 -8.77
CA ALA A 26 2.82 23.41 -7.41
C ALA A 26 3.94 22.95 -6.45
N GLY A 27 4.69 21.89 -6.77
CA GLY A 27 5.73 21.34 -5.91
C GLY A 27 6.87 22.30 -5.57
N GLY A 28 7.06 23.37 -6.35
CA GLY A 28 8.05 24.41 -6.10
C GLY A 28 7.55 25.56 -5.20
N GLU A 29 6.30 25.52 -4.75
CA GLU A 29 5.67 26.60 -4.00
C GLU A 29 5.76 26.38 -2.48
N ASP A 30 6.03 27.44 -1.71
CA ASP A 30 6.19 27.36 -0.24
C ASP A 30 4.93 26.90 0.52
N TRP A 31 3.75 27.04 -0.09
CA TRP A 31 2.48 26.61 0.50
C TRP A 31 2.11 25.16 0.18
N PHE A 32 2.82 24.53 -0.76
CA PHE A 32 2.52 23.18 -1.21
C PHE A 32 2.94 22.15 -0.18
N THR A 33 2.04 21.21 0.12
CA THR A 33 2.33 20.16 1.10
C THR A 33 1.51 18.90 0.87
N TYR A 34 2.13 17.76 1.14
CA TYR A 34 1.44 16.47 1.24
C TYR A 34 0.92 16.18 2.66
N GLY A 35 1.30 17.02 3.64
CA GLY A 35 0.91 16.89 5.04
C GLY A 35 -0.32 17.73 5.41
N GLU A 36 -0.34 18.22 6.64
CA GLU A 36 -1.36 19.15 7.12
C GLU A 36 -1.30 20.48 6.38
N GLU A 37 -2.47 21.05 6.07
CA GLU A 37 -2.56 22.32 5.36
C GLU A 37 -2.00 23.47 6.23
N PRO A 38 -1.16 24.36 5.68
CA PRO A 38 -0.57 25.44 6.45
C PRO A 38 -1.65 26.44 6.91
N PRO A 39 -1.48 27.07 8.09
CA PRO A 39 -2.34 28.16 8.53
C PRO A 39 -2.39 29.26 7.47
N GLY A 40 -3.60 29.60 7.00
CA GLY A 40 -3.79 30.61 5.94
C GLY A 40 -3.82 30.07 4.51
N ALA A 41 -3.76 28.75 4.29
CA ALA A 41 -3.94 28.17 2.95
C ALA A 41 -5.25 28.64 2.29
N THR A 42 -5.15 29.14 1.06
CA THR A 42 -6.34 29.54 0.29
C THR A 42 -7.16 28.31 -0.11
N ARG A 43 -8.39 28.52 -0.61
CA ARG A 43 -9.20 27.40 -1.14
C ARG A 43 -8.51 26.71 -2.32
N LEU A 44 -7.83 27.46 -3.18
CA LEU A 44 -7.08 26.89 -4.30
C LEU A 44 -5.89 26.05 -3.81
N HIS A 45 -5.11 26.56 -2.86
CA HIS A 45 -3.97 25.81 -2.30
C HIS A 45 -4.41 24.47 -1.72
N ARG A 46 -5.48 24.47 -0.91
CA ARG A 46 -6.06 23.24 -0.36
C ARG A 46 -6.56 22.28 -1.44
N ALA A 47 -7.16 22.80 -2.51
CA ALA A 47 -7.63 21.97 -3.62
C ALA A 47 -6.46 21.32 -4.38
N VAL A 48 -5.38 22.07 -4.65
CA VAL A 48 -4.16 21.56 -5.30
C VAL A 48 -3.44 20.55 -4.42
N ASN A 49 -3.26 20.85 -3.13
CA ASN A 49 -2.67 19.90 -2.18
C ASN A 49 -3.50 18.62 -2.08
N ARG A 50 -4.84 18.71 -2.11
CA ARG A 50 -5.72 17.55 -2.17
C ARG A 50 -5.56 16.77 -3.48
N LEU A 51 -5.52 17.44 -4.62
CA LEU A 51 -5.30 16.83 -5.93
C LEU A 51 -3.97 16.06 -5.96
N ALA A 52 -2.89 16.72 -5.53
CA ALA A 52 -1.55 16.18 -5.46
C ALA A 52 -1.46 14.93 -4.56
N ARG A 53 -2.11 14.97 -3.39
CA ARG A 53 -2.21 13.78 -2.51
C ARG A 53 -2.98 12.64 -3.16
N SER A 54 -4.03 12.92 -3.94
CA SER A 54 -4.80 11.90 -4.63
C SER A 54 -4.01 11.25 -5.77
N VAL A 55 -3.42 12.03 -6.67
CA VAL A 55 -2.70 11.48 -7.86
C VAL A 55 -1.39 10.77 -7.51
N ARG A 56 -0.87 10.99 -6.30
CA ARG A 56 0.33 10.30 -5.81
C ARG A 56 0.04 8.87 -5.33
N ARG A 57 -1.21 8.55 -5.01
CA ARG A 57 -1.63 7.20 -4.59
C ARG A 57 -1.42 6.23 -5.75
N HIS A 58 -0.92 5.05 -5.42
CA HIS A 58 -0.90 3.94 -6.36
C HIS A 58 -2.12 3.07 -6.08
N HIS A 59 -3.01 2.95 -7.05
CA HIS A 59 -4.18 2.08 -6.95
C HIS A 59 -3.81 0.63 -7.25
N PHE A 60 -4.42 -0.29 -6.52
CA PHE A 60 -4.24 -1.73 -6.67
C PHE A 60 -5.48 -2.48 -6.19
N ASP A 61 -5.65 -3.73 -6.64
CA ASP A 61 -6.77 -4.57 -6.23
C ASP A 61 -6.71 -4.84 -4.73
N GLY A 62 -7.76 -4.48 -3.99
CA GLY A 62 -7.81 -4.53 -2.54
C GLY A 62 -7.43 -3.24 -1.85
N ASP A 63 -7.29 -2.11 -2.57
CA ASP A 63 -7.13 -0.79 -1.96
C ASP A 63 -8.45 -0.14 -1.51
N GLY A 64 -9.59 -0.79 -1.77
CA GLY A 64 -10.92 -0.35 -1.33
C GLY A 64 -11.60 0.64 -2.29
N CYS A 65 -11.01 0.93 -3.45
CA CYS A 65 -11.58 1.91 -4.38
C CYS A 65 -12.71 1.34 -5.24
N LEU A 66 -12.65 0.04 -5.57
CA LEU A 66 -13.66 -0.63 -6.37
C LEU A 66 -14.97 -0.82 -5.58
N PRO A 67 -16.15 -0.73 -6.21
CA PRO A 67 -17.44 -0.79 -5.52
C PRO A 67 -17.63 -2.03 -4.63
N ASP A 68 -17.19 -3.19 -5.09
CA ASP A 68 -17.22 -4.48 -4.41
C ASP A 68 -16.24 -4.58 -3.22
N GLU A 69 -15.29 -3.66 -3.12
CA GLU A 69 -14.32 -3.60 -2.03
C GLU A 69 -14.72 -2.62 -0.93
N ARG A 70 -15.60 -1.66 -1.23
CA ARG A 70 -15.98 -0.58 -0.29
C ARG A 70 -16.65 -1.10 0.98
N GLU A 71 -17.30 -2.26 0.90
CA GLU A 71 -17.93 -2.90 2.05
C GLU A 71 -16.95 -3.77 2.84
N ARG A 72 -15.78 -4.11 2.28
CA ARG A 72 -14.75 -4.88 2.97
C ARG A 72 -13.99 -3.96 3.92
N PRO A 73 -13.91 -4.30 5.23
CA PRO A 73 -13.18 -3.48 6.20
C PRO A 73 -11.71 -3.29 5.82
N GLU A 74 -11.18 -2.08 6.01
CA GLU A 74 -9.74 -1.81 5.94
C GLU A 74 -9.01 -2.62 7.02
N LEU A 75 -7.95 -3.34 6.63
CA LEU A 75 -7.14 -4.14 7.55
C LEU A 75 -5.86 -3.39 7.92
N ARG A 76 -5.80 -2.88 9.15
CA ARG A 76 -4.58 -2.24 9.65
C ARG A 76 -3.44 -3.24 9.78
N LEU A 77 -2.31 -2.92 9.15
CA LEU A 77 -1.12 -3.76 9.17
C LEU A 77 -0.05 -3.17 10.08
N ALA A 78 0.56 -4.02 10.91
CA ALA A 78 1.80 -3.70 11.62
C ALA A 78 2.97 -3.63 10.63
N GLY A 79 2.99 -4.55 9.68
CA GLY A 79 3.95 -4.64 8.59
C GLY A 79 3.61 -5.78 7.64
N VAL A 80 4.37 -5.91 6.58
CA VAL A 80 4.21 -6.98 5.58
C VAL A 80 5.54 -7.60 5.20
N LEU A 81 5.49 -8.83 4.72
CA LEU A 81 6.61 -9.52 4.10
C LEU A 81 6.15 -10.16 2.79
N LEU A 82 6.94 -10.00 1.73
CA LEU A 82 6.75 -10.69 0.46
C LEU A 82 7.79 -11.79 0.33
N LEU A 83 7.34 -12.99 -0.04
CA LEU A 83 8.16 -14.16 -0.23
C LEU A 83 8.06 -14.61 -1.68
N TYR A 84 9.15 -14.51 -2.43
CA TYR A 84 9.25 -15.03 -3.78
C TYR A 84 10.30 -16.14 -3.84
N PRO A 85 10.14 -17.14 -4.73
CA PRO A 85 11.17 -18.14 -5.00
C PRO A 85 12.54 -17.52 -5.32
N ASP A 86 12.55 -16.47 -6.15
CA ASP A 86 13.78 -15.88 -6.69
C ASP A 86 14.23 -14.59 -5.99
N ALA A 87 13.47 -14.11 -5.00
CA ALA A 87 13.73 -12.85 -4.31
C ALA A 87 13.38 -12.95 -2.82
N MET A 88 14.23 -13.67 -2.08
CA MET A 88 14.08 -13.80 -0.64
C MET A 88 14.40 -12.48 0.09
N PRO A 89 13.67 -12.15 1.17
CA PRO A 89 13.94 -10.96 1.96
C PRO A 89 15.35 -10.94 2.55
N ALA A 90 15.97 -9.75 2.60
CA ALA A 90 17.27 -9.58 3.22
C ALA A 90 17.23 -10.00 4.71
N GLY A 91 18.27 -10.72 5.14
CA GLY A 91 18.37 -11.22 6.52
C GLY A 91 17.62 -12.52 6.80
N VAL A 92 16.97 -13.13 5.80
CA VAL A 92 16.39 -14.47 5.89
C VAL A 92 17.38 -15.49 5.32
N PRO A 93 18.00 -16.35 6.16
CA PRO A 93 18.97 -17.34 5.70
C PRO A 93 18.32 -18.57 5.01
N GLU A 94 17.03 -18.81 5.22
CA GLU A 94 16.32 -19.94 4.62
C GLU A 94 16.02 -19.75 3.13
N THR A 95 15.95 -20.86 2.38
CA THR A 95 15.37 -20.85 1.03
C THR A 95 13.86 -20.65 1.09
N TYR A 96 13.27 -20.25 -0.03
CA TYR A 96 11.82 -20.10 -0.17
C TYR A 96 11.05 -21.37 0.28
N GLU A 97 11.47 -22.55 -0.16
CA GLU A 97 10.81 -23.82 0.16
C GLU A 97 10.96 -24.23 1.63
N GLN A 98 12.10 -23.89 2.24
CA GLN A 98 12.30 -24.07 3.69
C GLN A 98 11.35 -23.16 4.47
N LEU A 99 11.21 -21.92 4.02
CA LEU A 99 10.33 -20.94 4.63
C LEU A 99 8.86 -21.32 4.51
N CYS A 100 8.41 -21.75 3.32
CA CYS A 100 7.06 -22.26 3.09
C CYS A 100 6.75 -23.46 4.00
N ARG A 101 7.68 -24.41 4.13
CA ARG A 101 7.52 -25.54 5.06
C ARG A 101 7.41 -25.10 6.52
N ARG A 102 8.24 -24.14 6.95
CA ARG A 102 8.17 -23.56 8.30
C ARG A 102 6.86 -22.79 8.52
N LEU A 103 6.32 -22.20 7.46
CA LEU A 103 5.03 -21.51 7.46
C LEU A 103 3.85 -22.48 7.50
N GLY A 104 4.02 -23.71 6.98
CA GLY A 104 2.95 -24.67 6.82
C GLY A 104 2.13 -24.46 5.54
N VAL A 105 2.69 -23.76 4.54
CA VAL A 105 2.06 -23.53 3.23
C VAL A 105 2.80 -24.29 2.13
N PRO A 106 2.12 -24.68 1.04
CA PRO A 106 2.80 -25.18 -0.14
C PRO A 106 3.63 -24.06 -0.80
N ALA A 107 4.76 -24.42 -1.38
CA ALA A 107 5.51 -23.51 -2.24
C ALA A 107 4.71 -23.22 -3.51
N ARG A 108 4.76 -21.96 -3.97
CA ARG A 108 4.06 -21.48 -5.16
C ARG A 108 4.96 -20.57 -5.99
N GLU A 109 4.75 -20.56 -7.30
CA GLU A 109 5.53 -19.73 -8.23
C GLU A 109 5.27 -18.23 -8.01
N GLU A 110 4.02 -17.85 -7.75
CA GLU A 110 3.66 -16.44 -7.52
C GLU A 110 4.16 -15.89 -6.18
N GLY A 111 4.62 -16.77 -5.28
CA GLY A 111 5.03 -16.40 -3.94
C GLY A 111 3.88 -16.31 -2.92
N TRP A 112 4.20 -15.74 -1.77
CA TRP A 112 3.27 -15.51 -0.67
C TRP A 112 3.43 -14.10 -0.10
N ALA A 113 2.32 -13.50 0.31
CA ALA A 113 2.33 -12.30 1.12
C ALA A 113 1.98 -12.63 2.58
N LEU A 114 2.73 -12.08 3.51
CA LEU A 114 2.49 -12.21 4.94
C LEU A 114 2.06 -10.85 5.48
N TRP A 115 0.84 -10.79 6.01
CA TRP A 115 0.26 -9.59 6.61
C TRP A 115 0.29 -9.72 8.13
N ASN A 116 1.22 -8.99 8.76
CA ASN A 116 1.30 -8.92 10.21
C ASN A 116 0.27 -7.91 10.72
N THR A 117 -0.67 -8.36 11.53
CA THR A 117 -1.80 -7.57 12.05
C THR A 117 -2.17 -8.02 13.46
N TRP A 118 -3.34 -7.64 13.94
CA TRP A 118 -3.88 -8.01 15.24
C TRP A 118 -5.20 -8.76 15.06
N ALA A 119 -5.42 -9.79 15.85
CA ALA A 119 -6.73 -10.39 16.03
C ALA A 119 -7.70 -9.40 16.70
N GLU A 120 -8.99 -9.74 16.75
CA GLU A 120 -10.03 -8.89 17.37
C GLU A 120 -9.74 -8.56 18.85
N ASP A 121 -9.10 -9.49 19.57
CA ASP A 121 -8.68 -9.31 20.96
C ASP A 121 -7.33 -8.60 21.14
N GLY A 122 -6.76 -8.07 20.05
CA GLY A 122 -5.51 -7.33 20.04
C GLY A 122 -4.25 -8.20 20.08
N ARG A 123 -4.35 -9.54 20.03
CA ARG A 123 -3.16 -10.41 19.94
C ARG A 123 -2.51 -10.29 18.56
N PRO A 124 -1.17 -10.27 18.46
CA PRO A 124 -0.47 -10.23 17.17
C PRO A 124 -0.71 -11.54 16.40
N VAL A 125 -1.01 -11.41 15.10
CA VAL A 125 -1.19 -12.53 14.18
C VAL A 125 -0.56 -12.22 12.83
N THR A 126 -0.19 -13.28 12.10
CA THR A 126 0.27 -13.22 10.72
C THR A 126 -0.76 -13.91 9.84
N MET A 127 -1.32 -13.22 8.86
CA MET A 127 -2.13 -13.82 7.81
C MET A 127 -1.22 -14.14 6.61
N VAL A 128 -1.21 -15.40 6.16
CA VAL A 128 -0.53 -15.78 4.92
C VAL A 128 -1.55 -15.77 3.79
N VAL A 129 -1.33 -14.89 2.82
CA VAL A 129 -2.30 -14.59 1.78
C VAL A 129 -1.70 -14.69 0.38
N THR A 130 -2.55 -15.00 -0.59
CA THR A 130 -2.20 -15.08 -2.01
C THR A 130 -2.16 -13.70 -2.68
N ALA A 131 -2.53 -12.63 -1.97
CA ALA A 131 -2.65 -11.26 -2.47
C ALA A 131 -1.27 -10.55 -2.62
N VAL A 132 -0.38 -11.16 -3.41
CA VAL A 132 1.00 -10.70 -3.61
C VAL A 132 1.03 -9.33 -4.29
N GLU A 133 0.36 -9.17 -5.43
CA GLU A 133 0.32 -7.90 -6.17
C GLU A 133 -0.31 -6.76 -5.34
N ALA A 134 -1.38 -7.05 -4.60
CA ALA A 134 -1.99 -6.09 -3.69
C ALA A 134 -0.98 -5.62 -2.62
N THR A 135 -0.19 -6.55 -2.09
CA THR A 135 0.85 -6.25 -1.09
C THR A 135 1.99 -5.42 -1.68
N GLU A 136 2.38 -5.66 -2.94
CA GLU A 136 3.30 -4.75 -3.64
C GLU A 136 2.70 -3.34 -3.75
N GLY A 137 1.41 -3.24 -4.04
CA GLY A 137 0.69 -1.97 -4.09
C GLY A 137 0.72 -1.21 -2.77
N VAL A 138 0.51 -1.93 -1.65
CA VAL A 138 0.69 -1.41 -0.28
C VAL A 138 2.12 -0.88 -0.10
N LEU A 139 3.13 -1.68 -0.44
CA LEU A 139 4.54 -1.32 -0.30
C LEU A 139 4.92 -0.09 -1.14
N ARG A 140 4.40 0.03 -2.37
CA ARG A 140 4.62 1.22 -3.23
C ARG A 140 4.05 2.48 -2.60
N ASN A 141 2.89 2.41 -1.96
CA ASN A 141 2.32 3.55 -1.23
C ASN A 141 3.14 3.86 0.04
N TRP A 142 3.55 2.86 0.80
CA TRP A 142 4.34 3.04 2.02
C TRP A 142 5.72 3.63 1.74
N ALA A 143 6.38 3.23 0.66
CA ALA A 143 7.64 3.83 0.20
C ALA A 143 7.50 5.34 -0.12
N ARG A 144 6.29 5.79 -0.44
CA ARG A 144 5.94 7.21 -0.63
C ARG A 144 5.47 7.89 0.67
N GLY A 145 5.47 7.18 1.80
CA GLY A 145 4.96 7.68 3.09
C GLY A 145 3.44 7.78 3.17
N ILE A 146 2.71 7.15 2.24
CA ILE A 146 1.24 7.16 2.23
C ILE A 146 0.74 5.99 3.10
N PRO A 147 0.03 6.25 4.23
CA PRO A 147 -0.43 5.20 5.14
C PRO A 147 -1.72 4.53 4.62
N LEU A 148 -1.63 3.91 3.44
CA LEU A 148 -2.71 3.15 2.83
C LEU A 148 -2.63 1.69 3.27
N TYR A 149 -3.77 1.10 3.59
CA TYR A 149 -3.88 -0.30 4.01
C TYR A 149 -4.82 -1.05 3.07
N PRO A 150 -4.59 -2.35 2.83
CA PRO A 150 -5.52 -3.13 2.03
C PRO A 150 -6.81 -3.37 2.82
N VAL A 151 -7.90 -3.66 2.10
CA VAL A 151 -9.10 -4.23 2.72
C VAL A 151 -8.85 -5.69 3.14
N LEU A 152 -9.73 -6.23 3.97
CA LEU A 152 -9.69 -7.63 4.37
C LEU A 152 -9.60 -8.54 3.12
N PRO A 153 -8.69 -9.54 3.14
CA PRO A 153 -8.52 -10.43 2.01
C PRO A 153 -9.79 -11.27 1.85
N LEU A 154 -10.09 -11.67 0.62
CA LEU A 154 -11.18 -12.62 0.38
C LEU A 154 -10.86 -13.96 1.07
N PRO A 155 -11.87 -14.74 1.47
CA PRO A 155 -11.63 -16.06 2.06
C PRO A 155 -10.73 -16.96 1.21
N GLY A 156 -10.89 -16.93 -0.13
CA GLY A 156 -10.05 -17.70 -1.05
C GLY A 156 -8.63 -17.16 -1.23
N GLN A 157 -8.33 -15.96 -0.72
CA GLN A 157 -6.97 -15.41 -0.69
C GLN A 157 -6.24 -15.72 0.62
N LEU A 158 -6.93 -16.19 1.66
CA LEU A 158 -6.34 -16.49 2.95
C LEU A 158 -6.02 -17.99 3.06
N GLU A 159 -4.73 -18.32 3.11
CA GLU A 159 -4.29 -19.70 3.26
C GLU A 159 -4.30 -20.13 4.72
N LEU A 160 -3.68 -19.32 5.58
CA LEU A 160 -3.62 -19.60 7.01
C LEU A 160 -3.42 -18.34 7.86
N VAL A 161 -3.74 -18.47 9.14
CA VAL A 161 -3.48 -17.45 10.17
C VAL A 161 -2.60 -18.07 11.25
N ARG A 162 -1.49 -17.42 11.58
CA ARG A 162 -0.58 -17.82 12.66
C ARG A 162 -0.63 -16.84 13.82
N GLN A 163 -0.44 -17.36 15.02
CA GLN A 163 -0.19 -16.53 16.18
C GLN A 163 1.23 -15.93 16.12
N GLY A 164 1.34 -14.66 16.52
CA GLY A 164 2.57 -13.89 16.48
C GLY A 164 2.80 -13.19 15.14
N TRP A 165 3.71 -12.22 15.14
CA TRP A 165 4.20 -11.59 13.91
C TRP A 165 5.38 -12.34 13.35
N PHE A 166 5.48 -12.33 12.03
CA PHE A 166 6.60 -12.90 11.31
C PHE A 166 7.66 -11.84 11.00
N GLU A 167 8.91 -12.11 11.36
CA GLU A 167 10.05 -11.21 11.15
C GLU A 167 11.08 -11.85 10.19
N PRO A 168 11.87 -11.03 9.44
CA PRO A 168 11.78 -9.57 9.33
C PRO A 168 10.53 -9.12 8.54
N MET A 169 10.14 -7.85 8.67
CA MET A 169 9.00 -7.28 7.93
C MET A 169 9.26 -5.82 7.53
N THR A 170 8.64 -5.38 6.45
CA THR A 170 8.52 -3.94 6.15
C THR A 170 7.40 -3.37 7.02
N LEU A 171 7.75 -2.46 7.93
CA LEU A 171 6.78 -1.85 8.85
C LEU A 171 5.86 -0.85 8.13
N SER A 172 4.61 -0.78 8.59
CA SER A 172 3.69 0.25 8.11
C SER A 172 4.11 1.65 8.58
N PRO A 173 3.76 2.71 7.86
CA PRO A 173 4.08 4.08 8.26
C PRO A 173 3.56 4.43 9.68
N ASN A 174 2.45 3.84 10.11
CA ASN A 174 1.94 4.01 11.48
C ASN A 174 2.83 3.32 12.52
N SER A 175 3.26 2.09 12.24
CA SER A 175 4.20 1.37 13.10
C SER A 175 5.53 2.11 13.22
N THR A 176 6.09 2.59 12.10
CA THR A 176 7.36 3.34 12.08
C THR A 176 7.26 4.64 12.88
N ARG A 177 6.14 5.38 12.77
CA ARG A 177 5.88 6.58 13.58
C ARG A 177 5.84 6.27 15.08
N ARG A 178 5.21 5.17 15.48
CA ARG A 178 5.16 4.75 16.90
C ARG A 178 6.52 4.36 17.46
N LEU A 179 7.41 3.81 16.64
CA LEU A 179 8.77 3.46 17.05
C LEU A 179 9.71 4.67 17.13
N GLY A 180 9.27 5.87 16.75
CA GLY A 180 10.12 7.07 16.73
C GLY A 180 11.19 7.05 15.63
N VAL A 181 11.09 6.12 14.67
CA VAL A 181 12.03 5.96 13.54
C VAL A 181 11.58 6.75 12.31
N ALA A 182 10.46 7.49 12.41
CA ALA A 182 10.04 8.39 11.34
C ALA A 182 11.11 9.48 11.16
N GLY A 183 11.95 9.33 10.13
CA GLY A 183 12.94 10.32 9.77
C GLY A 183 12.29 11.68 9.61
N GLN A 184 12.87 12.68 10.27
CA GLN A 184 12.63 14.09 9.95
C GLN A 184 12.85 14.25 8.45
N ARG A 185 11.77 14.50 7.71
CA ARG A 185 11.82 15.05 6.36
C ARG A 185 11.05 16.36 6.40
#